data_AF-L7EUI3-F1
#
_entry.id   AF-L7EUI3-F1
#
_cell.length_a   1.000
_cell.length_b   1.000
_cell.length_c   1.000
_cell.angle_alpha   90.00
_cell.angle_beta   90.00
_cell.angle_gamma   90.00
#
_symmetry.space_group_name_H-M   'P 1'
#
loop_
_entity.id
_entity.type
_entity.pdbx_description
1 polymer ?
#
loop_
_entity_poly.entity_id
_entity_poly.type
_entity_poly.pdbx_seq_one_letter_code
_entity_poly.pdbx_strand_id
1 'polypeptide(L)'
;MPHPNPLPPVAQEPGAQRSQATQCRLDAYLASALTGLDADQRKYLFEISDAVAATCADNNVRLYEPRKVTDPVHHTTVPDVEVFRTDRHRVINSDLLIYLAHHPSTGAGQELVFAQEAIVPILVIAHIDTRISRMVTGIPGPLTLVRYDSITQLTARLEQEIVDLQPKLLQRRIALEELEQHRVGTRIRELRELRNMTRRQVAESTRIPNAFTPEQLKQWEQSSDKVNNLSLTHLQEIASALSVSIKDLV
;
A
#
# COMPACT_ATOMS: atom_id res chain seq x y z
N MET A 1 -74.39 -32.70 17.07
CA MET A 1 -74.01 -31.44 16.37
C MET A 1 -72.58 -31.11 16.79
N PRO A 2 -71.55 -31.58 16.07
CA PRO A 2 -70.15 -31.36 16.44
C PRO A 2 -69.65 -29.99 15.95
N HIS A 3 -68.92 -29.29 16.83
CA HIS A 3 -68.31 -27.98 16.61
C HIS A 3 -67.23 -28.00 15.51
N PRO A 4 -67.11 -26.95 14.68
CA PRO A 4 -65.99 -26.79 13.76
C PRO A 4 -64.73 -26.26 14.49
N ASN A 5 -63.59 -26.90 14.21
CA ASN A 5 -62.27 -26.56 14.72
C ASN A 5 -61.81 -25.14 14.35
N PRO A 6 -61.06 -24.44 15.23
CA PRO A 6 -60.45 -23.16 14.90
C PRO A 6 -59.25 -23.33 13.96
N LEU A 7 -59.12 -22.39 13.01
CA LEU A 7 -58.02 -22.30 12.05
C LEU A 7 -56.66 -22.04 12.75
N PRO A 8 -55.54 -22.54 12.20
CA PRO A 8 -54.20 -22.32 12.76
C PRO A 8 -53.72 -20.87 12.54
N PRO A 9 -52.79 -20.37 13.39
CA PRO A 9 -52.29 -19.01 13.29
C PRO A 9 -51.39 -18.82 12.06
N VAL A 10 -51.54 -17.65 11.43
CA VAL A 10 -50.73 -17.16 10.31
C VAL A 10 -49.27 -17.07 10.75
N ALA A 11 -48.39 -17.71 9.97
CA ALA A 11 -46.94 -17.63 10.16
C ALA A 11 -46.48 -16.17 9.98
N GLN A 12 -45.83 -15.64 11.01
CA GLN A 12 -45.11 -14.37 10.93
C GLN A 12 -43.94 -14.53 9.96
N GLU A 13 -43.85 -13.64 8.97
CA GLU A 13 -42.70 -13.54 8.10
C GLU A 13 -41.43 -13.26 8.93
N PRO A 14 -40.32 -13.98 8.69
CA PRO A 14 -39.07 -13.70 9.37
C PRO A 14 -38.57 -12.33 8.93
N GLY A 15 -38.59 -11.40 9.90
CA GLY A 15 -38.07 -10.05 9.76
C GLY A 15 -36.66 -10.04 9.19
N ALA A 16 -36.48 -9.12 8.25
CA ALA A 16 -35.23 -8.72 7.63
C ALA A 16 -34.02 -8.95 8.54
N GLN A 17 -33.21 -9.95 8.19
CA GLN A 17 -31.83 -10.04 8.62
C GLN A 17 -31.13 -8.78 8.13
N ARG A 18 -31.05 -7.76 9.00
CA ARG A 18 -29.98 -6.76 8.91
C ARG A 18 -28.68 -7.55 9.11
N SER A 19 -28.07 -7.97 8.00
CA SER A 19 -26.69 -8.44 7.99
C SER A 19 -25.84 -7.38 8.68
N GLN A 20 -25.35 -7.70 9.87
CA GLN A 20 -24.21 -7.02 10.46
C GLN A 20 -23.03 -7.30 9.52
N ALA A 21 -22.91 -6.46 8.49
CA ALA A 21 -21.68 -6.36 7.72
C ALA A 21 -20.62 -5.95 8.74
N THR A 22 -19.72 -6.86 9.08
CA THR A 22 -18.47 -6.53 9.75
C THR A 22 -17.83 -5.44 8.92
N GLN A 23 -17.89 -4.19 9.39
CA GLN A 23 -17.47 -3.03 8.62
C GLN A 23 -15.97 -3.18 8.36
N CYS A 24 -15.64 -3.55 7.12
CA CYS A 24 -14.29 -3.96 6.75
C CYS A 24 -13.36 -2.76 6.90
N ARG A 25 -12.52 -2.78 7.93
CA ARG A 25 -11.59 -1.68 8.24
C ARG A 25 -10.54 -1.55 7.13
N LEU A 26 -10.36 -0.34 6.62
CA LEU A 26 -9.31 -0.02 5.64
C LEU A 26 -7.98 0.29 6.33
N ASP A 27 -6.88 0.11 5.62
CA ASP A 27 -5.52 0.44 6.05
C ASP A 27 -4.94 1.53 5.15
N ALA A 28 -4.49 2.63 5.74
CA ALA A 28 -3.85 3.73 5.04
C ALA A 28 -2.41 3.95 5.50
N TYR A 29 -1.57 4.45 4.61
CA TYR A 29 -0.20 4.87 4.91
C TYR A 29 -0.06 6.38 4.80
N LEU A 30 0.50 7.03 5.82
CA LEU A 30 0.79 8.48 5.78
C LEU A 30 2.23 8.75 5.34
N ALA A 31 2.40 9.30 4.15
CA ALA A 31 3.67 9.78 3.63
C ALA A 31 3.82 11.28 3.91
N SER A 32 4.98 11.72 4.42
CA SER A 32 5.26 13.14 4.66
C SER A 32 6.77 13.43 4.72
N ALA A 33 7.14 14.70 4.79
CA ALA A 33 8.50 15.07 5.18
C ALA A 33 8.72 14.76 6.67
N LEU A 34 9.88 14.17 7.01
CA LEU A 34 10.32 13.98 8.40
C LEU A 34 11.76 14.45 8.63
N THR A 35 12.56 14.52 7.55
CA THR A 35 13.92 15.03 7.52
C THR A 35 13.95 16.47 7.00
N GLY A 36 14.90 17.28 7.48
CA GLY A 36 15.14 18.63 6.96
C GLY A 36 14.10 19.70 7.34
N LEU A 37 13.23 19.40 8.31
CA LEU A 37 12.25 20.36 8.85
C LEU A 37 12.81 21.09 10.06
N ASP A 38 12.52 22.38 10.19
CA ASP A 38 12.69 23.11 11.44
C ASP A 38 11.57 22.80 12.46
N ALA A 39 11.66 23.36 13.66
CA ALA A 39 10.73 23.09 14.75
C ALA A 39 9.29 23.53 14.44
N ASP A 40 9.11 24.68 13.79
CA ASP A 40 7.79 25.23 13.49
C ASP A 40 7.15 24.46 12.34
N GLN A 41 7.92 24.13 11.30
CA GLN A 41 7.50 23.28 10.19
C GLN A 41 7.07 21.89 10.68
N ARG A 42 7.86 21.29 11.58
CA ARG A 42 7.55 19.98 12.16
C ARG A 42 6.27 20.03 12.99
N LYS A 43 6.11 21.07 13.83
CA LYS A 43 4.91 21.28 14.63
C LYS A 43 3.67 21.42 13.74
N TYR A 44 3.75 22.27 12.71
CA TYR A 44 2.64 22.47 11.77
C TYR A 44 2.28 21.17 11.05
N LEU A 45 3.27 20.45 10.50
CA LEU A 45 3.04 19.19 9.80
C LEU A 45 2.42 18.12 10.72
N PHE A 46 2.80 18.10 11.99
CA PHE A 46 2.25 17.17 12.96
C PHE A 46 0.80 17.50 13.33
N GLU A 47 0.43 18.78 13.41
CA GLU A 47 -0.97 19.20 13.56
C GLU A 47 -1.83 18.73 12.38
N ILE A 48 -1.32 18.86 11.15
CA ILE A 48 -2.01 18.32 9.96
C ILE A 48 -2.11 16.80 10.04
N SER A 49 -1.01 16.12 10.39
CA SER A 49 -0.97 14.67 10.54
C SER A 49 -1.96 14.15 11.59
N ASP A 50 -2.13 14.87 12.70
CA ASP A 50 -3.09 14.54 13.75
C ASP A 50 -4.54 14.71 13.26
N ALA A 51 -4.83 15.77 12.51
CA ALA A 51 -6.15 15.97 11.90
C ALA A 51 -6.49 14.87 10.88
N VAL A 52 -5.52 14.45 10.06
CA VAL A 52 -5.68 13.34 9.11
C VAL A 52 -5.90 12.02 9.85
N ALA A 53 -5.14 11.75 10.92
CA ALA A 53 -5.28 10.55 11.73
C ALA A 53 -6.66 10.46 12.39
N ALA A 54 -7.15 11.57 12.96
CA ALA A 54 -8.49 11.64 13.53
C ALA A 54 -9.57 11.36 12.48
N THR A 55 -9.49 12.03 11.31
CA THR A 55 -10.44 11.83 10.21
C THR A 55 -10.44 10.38 9.71
N CYS A 56 -9.27 9.75 9.59
CA CYS A 56 -9.15 8.35 9.23
C CYS A 56 -9.82 7.44 10.27
N ALA A 57 -9.56 7.68 11.55
CA ALA A 57 -10.13 6.89 12.65
C ALA A 57 -11.66 6.96 12.67
N ASP A 58 -12.23 8.16 12.50
CA ASP A 58 -13.68 8.38 12.44
C ASP A 58 -14.35 7.64 11.26
N ASN A 59 -13.58 7.37 10.19
CA ASN A 59 -14.04 6.68 8.99
C ASN A 59 -13.63 5.19 8.93
N ASN A 60 -13.26 4.59 10.07
CA ASN A 60 -12.81 3.19 10.16
C ASN A 60 -11.65 2.87 9.18
N VAL A 61 -10.69 3.79 9.09
CA VAL A 61 -9.43 3.65 8.38
C VAL A 61 -8.29 3.66 9.41
N ARG A 62 -7.52 2.58 9.48
CA ARG A 62 -6.33 2.50 10.33
C ARG A 62 -5.16 3.16 9.60
N LEU A 63 -4.66 4.26 10.15
CA LEU A 63 -3.53 4.99 9.59
C LEU A 63 -2.20 4.50 10.19
N TYR A 64 -1.25 4.14 9.34
CA TYR A 64 0.15 3.94 9.72
C TYR A 64 0.92 5.26 9.52
N GLU A 65 1.66 5.67 10.53
CA GLU A 65 2.40 6.94 10.55
C GLU A 65 3.89 6.68 10.85
N PRO A 66 4.79 6.82 9.86
CA PRO A 66 6.23 6.59 10.05
C PRO A 66 6.83 7.42 11.20
N ARG A 67 6.33 8.66 11.41
CA ARG A 67 6.77 9.52 12.53
C ARG A 67 6.62 8.88 13.92
N LYS A 68 5.79 7.84 14.07
CA LYS A 68 5.55 7.14 15.35
C LYS A 68 6.41 5.88 15.51
N VAL A 69 7.12 5.44 14.47
CA VAL A 69 7.80 4.13 14.43
C VAL A 69 9.23 4.20 13.90
N THR A 70 9.45 4.95 12.83
CA THR A 70 10.72 5.03 12.08
C THR A 70 11.25 6.46 11.97
N ASP A 71 10.76 7.37 12.82
CA ASP A 71 11.18 8.77 12.80
C ASP A 71 12.71 8.93 12.93
N PRO A 72 13.37 9.70 12.05
CA PRO A 72 14.83 9.79 12.01
C PRO A 72 15.44 10.52 13.21
N VAL A 73 14.64 11.24 14.00
CA VAL A 73 15.10 11.94 15.21
C VAL A 73 14.81 11.10 16.46
N HIS A 74 13.65 10.47 16.52
CA HIS A 74 13.20 9.72 17.71
C HIS A 74 13.52 8.22 17.67
N HIS A 75 13.84 7.66 16.51
CA HIS A 75 14.11 6.23 16.30
C HIS A 75 15.45 5.98 15.59
N THR A 76 16.49 6.70 16.01
CA THR A 76 17.84 6.67 15.42
C THR A 76 18.53 5.29 15.50
N THR A 77 18.00 4.36 16.28
CA THR A 77 18.54 3.00 16.44
C THR A 77 18.00 2.01 15.41
N VAL A 78 16.99 2.36 14.64
CA VAL A 78 16.45 1.51 13.57
C VAL A 78 17.40 1.57 12.36
N PRO A 79 17.95 0.45 11.88
CA PRO A 79 18.83 0.46 10.71
C PRO A 79 18.10 0.95 9.45
N ASP A 80 18.78 1.74 8.61
CA ASP A 80 18.21 2.31 7.37
C ASP A 80 17.56 1.26 6.46
N VAL A 81 18.18 0.07 6.35
CA VAL A 81 17.64 -1.04 5.57
C VAL A 81 16.31 -1.55 6.14
N GLU A 82 16.14 -1.54 7.46
CA GLU A 82 14.90 -1.95 8.10
C GLU A 82 13.82 -0.86 8.00
N VAL A 83 14.20 0.42 8.03
CA VAL A 83 13.29 1.53 7.68
C VAL A 83 12.74 1.33 6.27
N PHE A 84 13.64 1.18 5.29
CA PHE A 84 13.28 0.96 3.89
C PHE A 84 12.34 -0.24 3.72
N ARG A 85 12.70 -1.40 4.32
CA ARG A 85 11.90 -2.63 4.20
C ARG A 85 10.53 -2.47 4.86
N THR A 86 10.48 -1.86 6.05
CA THR A 86 9.25 -1.66 6.80
C THR A 86 8.31 -0.73 6.03
N ASP A 87 8.78 0.45 5.62
CA ASP A 87 7.95 1.44 4.96
C ASP A 87 7.50 0.96 3.58
N ARG A 88 8.38 0.33 2.79
CA ARG A 88 7.99 -0.32 1.54
C ARG A 88 6.87 -1.36 1.78
N HIS A 89 7.04 -2.24 2.76
CA HIS A 89 6.05 -3.27 3.05
C HIS A 89 4.71 -2.67 3.52
N ARG A 90 4.74 -1.61 4.32
CA ARG A 90 3.55 -0.90 4.80
C ARG A 90 2.80 -0.20 3.66
N VAL A 91 3.51 0.46 2.74
CA VAL A 91 2.91 1.10 1.57
C VAL A 91 2.24 0.07 0.67
N ILE A 92 2.95 -0.98 0.25
CA ILE A 92 2.44 -1.99 -0.70
C ILE A 92 1.19 -2.70 -0.17
N ASN A 93 1.10 -2.89 1.14
CA ASN A 93 -0.03 -3.56 1.78
C ASN A 93 -1.15 -2.63 2.23
N SER A 94 -1.01 -1.32 2.04
CA SER A 94 -2.10 -0.38 2.31
C SER A 94 -3.15 -0.39 1.21
N ASP A 95 -4.37 -0.01 1.57
CA ASP A 95 -5.43 0.26 0.60
C ASP A 95 -5.31 1.66 0.01
N LEU A 96 -4.77 2.61 0.77
CA LEU A 96 -4.65 4.01 0.40
C LEU A 96 -3.32 4.59 0.90
N LEU A 97 -2.61 5.33 0.06
CA LEU A 97 -1.53 6.20 0.50
C LEU A 97 -2.04 7.64 0.59
N ILE A 98 -1.85 8.28 1.73
CA ILE A 98 -2.14 9.70 1.95
C ILE A 98 -0.79 10.44 2.00
N TYR A 99 -0.58 11.40 1.11
CA TYR A 99 0.66 12.17 1.05
C TYR A 99 0.46 13.63 1.47
N LEU A 100 1.17 14.06 2.51
CA LEU A 100 1.22 15.46 2.94
C LEU A 100 2.28 16.22 2.13
N ALA A 101 1.85 16.97 1.12
CA ALA A 101 2.70 17.65 0.15
C ALA A 101 3.19 19.04 0.61
N HIS A 102 3.15 19.34 1.90
CA HIS A 102 3.50 20.64 2.48
C HIS A 102 4.99 20.97 2.33
N HIS A 103 5.84 19.95 2.38
CA HIS A 103 7.28 20.07 2.25
C HIS A 103 7.82 19.01 1.29
N PRO A 104 8.84 19.35 0.46
CA PRO A 104 9.56 18.36 -0.34
C PRO A 104 10.15 17.26 0.55
N SER A 105 10.03 16.00 0.13
CA SER A 105 10.55 14.84 0.85
C SER A 105 11.03 13.78 -0.12
N THR A 106 12.30 13.39 -0.02
CA THR A 106 12.88 12.30 -0.82
C THR A 106 12.32 10.95 -0.39
N GLY A 107 12.17 10.72 0.92
CA GLY A 107 11.55 9.52 1.48
C GLY A 107 10.10 9.36 1.00
N ALA A 108 9.29 10.41 1.12
CA ALA A 108 7.92 10.37 0.61
C ALA A 108 7.86 10.22 -0.92
N GLY A 109 8.83 10.79 -1.64
CA GLY A 109 8.99 10.55 -3.08
C GLY A 109 9.17 9.06 -3.42
N GLN A 110 9.96 8.34 -2.62
CA GLN A 110 10.16 6.90 -2.76
C GLN A 110 8.87 6.12 -2.40
N GLU A 111 8.15 6.52 -1.36
CA GLU A 111 6.87 5.92 -0.96
C GLU A 111 5.79 6.08 -2.04
N LEU A 112 5.75 7.23 -2.71
CA LEU A 112 4.85 7.45 -3.86
C LEU A 112 5.13 6.51 -5.03
N VAL A 113 6.41 6.17 -5.28
CA VAL A 113 6.78 5.18 -6.29
C VAL A 113 6.31 3.79 -5.88
N PHE A 114 6.51 3.39 -4.61
CA PHE A 114 6.01 2.10 -4.13
C PHE A 114 4.49 1.98 -4.25
N ALA A 115 3.76 3.06 -3.95
CA ALA A 115 2.31 3.08 -4.12
C ALA A 115 1.92 2.94 -5.59
N GLN A 116 2.56 3.68 -6.49
CA GLN A 116 2.29 3.60 -7.93
C GLN A 116 2.57 2.20 -8.49
N GLU A 117 3.69 1.59 -8.12
CA GLU A 117 4.07 0.24 -8.54
C GLU A 117 3.10 -0.83 -8.01
N ALA A 118 2.64 -0.69 -6.77
CA ALA A 118 1.67 -1.59 -6.14
C ALA A 118 0.20 -1.23 -6.46
N ILE A 119 -0.03 -0.27 -7.35
CA ILE A 119 -1.37 0.19 -7.76
C ILE A 119 -2.19 0.64 -6.53
N VAL A 120 -1.54 1.20 -5.52
CA VAL A 120 -2.16 1.80 -4.33
C VAL A 120 -2.64 3.20 -4.73
N PRO A 121 -3.94 3.52 -4.60
CA PRO A 121 -4.44 4.88 -4.78
C PRO A 121 -3.72 5.90 -3.90
N ILE A 122 -3.49 7.09 -4.43
CA ILE A 122 -2.76 8.17 -3.77
C ILE A 122 -3.69 9.35 -3.56
N LEU A 123 -3.87 9.77 -2.31
CA LEU A 123 -4.55 11.00 -1.95
C LEU A 123 -3.50 12.03 -1.50
N VAL A 124 -3.28 13.05 -2.32
CA VAL A 124 -2.36 14.15 -2.04
C VAL A 124 -3.09 15.26 -1.30
N ILE A 125 -2.56 15.67 -0.16
CA ILE A 125 -3.07 16.77 0.66
C ILE A 125 -2.09 17.93 0.59
N ALA A 126 -2.57 19.12 0.27
CA ALA A 126 -1.76 20.33 0.22
C ALA A 126 -2.55 21.56 0.65
N HIS A 127 -1.86 22.54 1.26
CA HIS A 127 -2.47 23.86 1.43
C HIS A 127 -2.74 24.51 0.06
N ILE A 128 -3.72 25.40 -0.04
CA ILE A 128 -4.13 26.04 -1.29
C ILE A 128 -2.95 26.74 -1.97
N ASP A 129 -2.10 27.38 -1.18
CA ASP A 129 -0.91 28.11 -1.64
C ASP A 129 0.34 27.23 -1.85
N THR A 130 0.29 25.95 -1.46
CA THR A 130 1.43 25.06 -1.62
C THR A 130 1.63 24.69 -3.08
N ARG A 131 2.81 25.00 -3.60
CA ARG A 131 3.28 24.51 -4.90
C ARG A 131 3.74 23.06 -4.77
N ILE A 132 3.01 22.17 -5.42
CA ILE A 132 3.32 20.74 -5.45
C ILE A 132 4.29 20.48 -6.61
N SER A 133 5.21 19.54 -6.42
CA SER A 133 6.11 19.09 -7.49
C SER A 133 5.30 18.53 -8.67
N ARG A 134 5.69 18.91 -9.89
CA ARG A 134 5.10 18.37 -11.13
C ARG A 134 5.28 16.85 -11.24
N MET A 135 6.33 16.29 -10.62
CA MET A 135 6.51 14.85 -10.57
C MET A 135 5.44 14.15 -9.73
N VAL A 136 4.97 14.77 -8.64
CA VAL A 136 3.89 14.22 -7.81
C VAL A 136 2.56 14.33 -8.54
N THR A 137 2.23 15.50 -9.08
CA THR A 137 0.96 15.70 -9.81
C THR A 137 0.91 14.97 -11.15
N GLY A 138 2.06 14.50 -11.64
CA GLY A 138 2.20 13.76 -12.89
C GLY A 138 2.27 12.24 -12.71
N ILE A 139 2.12 11.72 -11.48
CA ILE A 139 2.07 10.28 -11.24
C ILE A 139 0.89 9.68 -12.01
N PRO A 140 1.10 8.69 -12.87
CA PRO A 140 0.02 8.01 -13.57
C PRO A 140 -0.78 7.11 -12.62
N GLY A 141 -2.09 7.05 -12.80
CA GLY A 141 -2.98 6.16 -12.03
C GLY A 141 -3.97 6.92 -11.13
N PRO A 142 -4.59 6.21 -10.16
CA PRO A 142 -5.60 6.79 -9.27
C PRO A 142 -4.95 7.75 -8.26
N LEU A 143 -4.90 9.03 -8.62
CA LEU A 143 -4.43 10.12 -7.78
C LEU A 143 -5.52 11.17 -7.58
N THR A 144 -5.83 11.48 -6.32
CA THR A 144 -6.73 12.56 -5.93
C THR A 144 -5.95 13.67 -5.25
N LEU A 145 -6.25 14.94 -5.57
CA LEU A 145 -5.64 16.11 -4.93
C LEU A 145 -6.67 16.85 -4.07
N VAL A 146 -6.45 16.87 -2.76
CA VAL A 146 -7.20 17.66 -1.78
C VAL A 146 -6.41 18.93 -1.46
N ARG A 147 -6.97 20.08 -1.86
CA ARG A 147 -6.47 21.39 -1.44
C ARG A 147 -7.34 21.96 -0.33
N TYR A 148 -6.69 22.61 0.64
CA TYR A 148 -7.38 23.23 1.76
C TYR A 148 -6.76 24.56 2.19
N ASP A 149 -7.55 25.43 2.84
CA ASP A 149 -7.13 26.71 3.43
C ASP A 149 -7.27 26.76 4.97
N SER A 150 -7.93 25.76 5.55
CA SER A 150 -8.21 25.64 6.98
C SER A 150 -8.35 24.18 7.40
N ILE A 151 -8.06 23.87 8.67
CA ILE A 151 -8.16 22.50 9.21
C ILE A 151 -9.59 21.96 9.07
N THR A 152 -10.60 22.77 9.33
CA THR A 152 -12.02 22.37 9.17
C THR A 152 -12.34 21.98 7.73
N GLN A 153 -11.79 22.71 6.75
CA GLN A 153 -11.98 22.36 5.34
C GLN A 153 -11.19 21.10 4.96
N LEU A 154 -9.98 20.92 5.51
CA LEU A 154 -9.19 19.70 5.33
C LEU A 154 -9.96 18.48 5.81
N THR A 155 -10.47 18.49 7.04
CA THR A 155 -11.17 17.33 7.63
C THR A 155 -12.42 16.98 6.84
N ALA A 156 -13.25 17.98 6.50
CA ALA A 156 -14.48 17.76 5.73
C ALA A 156 -14.21 17.21 4.32
N ARG A 157 -13.19 17.73 3.62
CA ARG A 157 -12.83 17.22 2.28
C ARG A 157 -12.23 15.83 2.36
N LEU A 158 -11.34 15.57 3.31
CA LEU A 158 -10.73 14.25 3.47
C LEU A 158 -11.78 13.18 3.81
N GLU A 159 -12.71 13.49 4.71
CA GLU A 159 -13.84 12.61 5.03
C GLU A 159 -14.62 12.24 3.76
N GLN A 160 -15.02 13.24 2.97
CA GLN A 160 -15.74 13.02 1.72
C GLN A 160 -14.96 12.12 0.75
N GLU A 161 -13.67 12.39 0.55
CA GLU A 161 -12.82 11.58 -0.34
C GLU A 161 -12.65 10.14 0.16
N ILE A 162 -12.51 9.93 1.48
CA ILE A 162 -12.44 8.58 2.06
C ILE A 162 -13.74 7.82 1.79
N VAL A 163 -14.89 8.46 2.01
CA VAL A 163 -16.22 7.87 1.76
C VAL A 163 -16.38 7.51 0.28
N ASP A 164 -16.01 8.41 -0.63
CA ASP A 164 -16.15 8.20 -2.08
C ASP A 164 -15.20 7.13 -2.61
N LEU A 165 -14.00 7.01 -2.03
CA LEU A 165 -13.01 6.00 -2.41
C LEU A 165 -13.32 4.62 -1.82
N GLN A 166 -13.97 4.54 -0.65
CA GLN A 166 -14.14 3.30 0.10
C GLN A 166 -14.64 2.11 -0.73
N PRO A 167 -15.69 2.22 -1.58
CA PRO A 167 -16.15 1.08 -2.38
C PRO A 167 -15.06 0.55 -3.33
N LYS A 168 -14.30 1.45 -3.96
CA LYS A 168 -13.20 1.11 -4.88
C LYS A 168 -12.02 0.49 -4.14
N LEU A 169 -11.71 1.00 -2.94
CA LEU A 169 -10.64 0.46 -2.10
C LEU A 169 -10.95 -0.98 -1.66
N LEU A 170 -12.19 -1.25 -1.27
CA LEU A 170 -12.63 -2.59 -0.91
C LEU A 170 -12.61 -3.55 -2.11
N GLN A 171 -13.07 -3.11 -3.27
CA GLN A 171 -12.99 -3.90 -4.50
C GLN A 171 -11.53 -4.23 -4.86
N ARG A 172 -10.63 -3.25 -4.78
CA ARG A 172 -9.20 -3.44 -5.00
C ARG A 172 -8.63 -4.48 -4.06
N ARG A 173 -8.92 -4.39 -2.76
CA ARG A 173 -8.45 -5.34 -1.76
C ARG A 173 -8.79 -6.77 -2.13
N ILE A 174 -10.04 -7.03 -2.50
CA ILE A 174 -10.51 -8.36 -2.93
C ILE A 174 -9.73 -8.84 -4.17
N ALA A 175 -9.56 -7.97 -5.18
CA ALA A 175 -8.82 -8.32 -6.39
C ALA A 175 -7.34 -8.67 -6.11
N LEU A 176 -6.73 -8.07 -5.10
CA LEU A 176 -5.34 -8.33 -4.73
C LEU A 176 -5.14 -9.64 -3.94
N GLU A 177 -6.19 -10.24 -3.38
CA GLU A 177 -6.08 -11.53 -2.68
C GLU A 177 -5.54 -12.63 -3.60
N GLU A 178 -5.83 -12.57 -4.90
CA GLU A 178 -5.30 -13.51 -5.90
C GLU A 178 -3.77 -13.40 -6.06
N LEU A 179 -3.20 -12.21 -5.79
CA LEU A 179 -1.77 -11.94 -5.88
C LEU A 179 -1.00 -12.28 -4.59
N GLU A 180 -1.67 -12.76 -3.54
CA GLU A 180 -1.00 -13.29 -2.34
C GLU A 180 -0.32 -14.66 -2.59
N GLN A 181 -0.54 -15.24 -3.76
CA GLN A 181 0.14 -16.45 -4.19
C GLN A 181 1.61 -16.16 -4.51
N HIS A 182 2.47 -17.17 -4.42
CA HIS A 182 3.91 -17.05 -4.65
C HIS A 182 4.29 -17.63 -6.02
N ARG A 183 3.52 -17.37 -7.09
CA ARG A 183 3.65 -18.11 -8.35
C ARG A 183 5.00 -17.85 -8.99
N VAL A 184 5.36 -16.58 -9.16
CA VAL A 184 6.60 -16.19 -9.84
C VAL A 184 7.82 -16.61 -9.01
N GLY A 185 7.79 -16.30 -7.71
CA GLY A 185 8.86 -16.67 -6.77
C GLY A 185 9.10 -18.19 -6.71
N THR A 186 8.02 -18.98 -6.60
CA THR A 186 8.09 -20.44 -6.61
C THR A 186 8.68 -20.96 -7.91
N ARG A 187 8.25 -20.39 -9.05
CA ARG A 187 8.71 -20.84 -10.36
C ARG A 187 10.18 -20.56 -10.61
N ILE A 188 10.66 -19.38 -10.20
CA ILE A 188 12.09 -19.04 -10.22
C ILE A 188 12.89 -20.06 -9.39
N ARG A 189 12.44 -20.37 -8.17
CA ARG A 189 13.09 -21.34 -7.29
C ARG A 189 13.17 -22.73 -7.92
N GLU A 190 12.06 -23.24 -8.44
CA GLU A 190 11.98 -24.57 -9.06
C GLU A 190 12.93 -24.70 -10.25
N LEU A 191 12.93 -23.71 -11.14
CA LEU A 191 13.80 -23.71 -12.32
C LEU A 191 15.28 -23.61 -11.94
N ARG A 192 15.61 -22.80 -10.94
CA ARG A 192 16.96 -22.73 -10.37
C ARG A 192 17.41 -24.09 -9.82
N GLU A 193 16.55 -24.75 -9.05
CA GLU A 193 16.84 -26.06 -8.44
C GLU A 193 16.96 -27.18 -9.48
N LEU A 194 16.09 -27.18 -10.50
CA LEU A 194 16.17 -28.10 -11.64
C LEU A 194 17.49 -27.97 -12.40
N ARG A 195 18.07 -26.77 -12.45
CA ARG A 195 19.37 -26.49 -13.07
C ARG A 195 20.56 -26.73 -12.14
N ASN A 196 20.33 -27.17 -10.90
CA ASN A 196 21.35 -27.34 -9.86
C ASN A 196 22.16 -26.06 -9.60
N MET A 197 21.52 -24.89 -9.71
CA MET A 197 22.17 -23.61 -9.49
C MET A 197 21.93 -23.10 -8.06
N THR A 198 22.98 -22.58 -7.43
CA THR A 198 22.86 -21.74 -6.25
C THR A 198 22.36 -20.35 -6.63
N ARG A 199 21.78 -19.61 -5.67
CA ARG A 199 21.37 -18.22 -5.90
C ARG A 199 22.53 -17.32 -6.34
N ARG A 200 23.73 -17.59 -5.81
CA ARG A 200 24.97 -16.91 -6.22
C ARG A 200 25.29 -17.15 -7.68
N GLN A 201 25.28 -18.41 -8.13
CA GLN A 201 25.51 -18.74 -9.54
C GLN A 201 24.49 -18.07 -10.46
N VAL A 202 23.21 -17.99 -10.07
CA VAL A 202 22.20 -17.27 -10.87
C VAL A 202 22.53 -15.78 -10.98
N ALA A 203 22.84 -15.11 -9.85
CA ALA A 203 23.21 -13.70 -9.85
C ALA A 203 24.46 -13.41 -10.70
N GLU A 204 25.46 -14.29 -10.62
CA GLU A 204 26.72 -14.19 -11.39
C GLU A 204 26.54 -14.53 -12.88
N SER A 205 25.47 -15.25 -13.26
CA SER A 205 25.18 -15.64 -14.66
C SER A 205 24.30 -14.63 -15.41
N THR A 206 24.01 -13.48 -14.80
CA THR A 206 23.27 -12.39 -15.45
C THR A 206 24.12 -11.71 -16.52
N ARG A 207 23.49 -11.15 -17.56
CA ARG A 207 24.17 -10.43 -18.63
C ARG A 207 24.56 -9.02 -18.18
N ILE A 208 23.74 -8.42 -17.32
CA ILE A 208 24.02 -7.14 -16.67
C ILE A 208 24.78 -7.42 -15.36
N PRO A 209 26.04 -6.97 -15.22
CA PRO A 209 26.80 -7.21 -14.00
C PRO A 209 26.09 -6.66 -12.77
N ASN A 210 26.01 -7.48 -11.71
CA ASN A 210 25.34 -7.13 -10.45
C ASN A 210 23.88 -6.67 -10.63
N ALA A 211 23.15 -7.26 -11.59
CA ALA A 211 21.72 -6.96 -11.78
C ALA A 211 20.90 -7.14 -10.49
N PHE A 212 21.29 -8.10 -9.64
CA PHE A 212 20.75 -8.32 -8.31
C PHE A 212 21.70 -9.15 -7.44
N THR A 213 21.46 -9.16 -6.14
CA THR A 213 22.21 -9.96 -5.16
C THR A 213 21.56 -11.33 -4.90
N PRO A 214 22.31 -12.32 -4.37
CA PRO A 214 21.75 -13.60 -3.95
C PRO A 214 20.66 -13.45 -2.89
N GLU A 215 20.77 -12.46 -2.02
CA GLU A 215 19.80 -12.12 -0.98
C GLU A 215 18.52 -11.55 -1.59
N GLN A 216 18.62 -10.68 -2.61
CA GLN A 216 17.46 -10.20 -3.36
C GLN A 216 16.75 -11.35 -4.07
N LEU A 217 17.50 -12.24 -4.74
CA LEU A 217 16.90 -13.42 -5.36
C LEU A 217 16.20 -14.33 -4.34
N LYS A 218 16.79 -14.53 -3.15
CA LYS A 218 16.15 -15.27 -2.06
C LYS A 218 14.84 -14.62 -1.64
N GLN A 219 14.81 -13.30 -1.50
CA GLN A 219 13.59 -12.57 -1.16
C GLN A 219 12.52 -12.75 -2.23
N TRP A 220 12.89 -12.68 -3.51
CA TRP A 220 11.95 -12.89 -4.62
C TRP A 220 11.37 -14.29 -4.66
N GLU A 221 12.19 -15.32 -4.41
CA GLU A 221 11.74 -16.71 -4.32
C GLU A 221 10.77 -16.98 -3.15
N GLN A 222 10.74 -16.10 -2.15
CA GLN A 222 10.02 -16.30 -0.89
C GLN A 222 8.84 -15.35 -0.68
N SER A 223 8.67 -14.34 -1.53
CA SER A 223 7.62 -13.33 -1.38
C SER A 223 6.42 -13.63 -2.28
N SER A 224 5.22 -13.16 -1.89
CA SER A 224 4.04 -13.23 -2.73
C SER A 224 4.18 -12.35 -3.98
N ASP A 225 3.41 -12.64 -5.01
CA ASP A 225 3.41 -11.90 -6.28
C ASP A 225 3.01 -10.42 -6.05
N LYS A 226 2.19 -10.14 -5.04
CA LYS A 226 1.86 -8.78 -4.57
C LYS A 226 3.06 -8.01 -4.03
N VAL A 227 3.91 -8.65 -3.24
CA VAL A 227 5.09 -8.00 -2.62
C VAL A 227 6.28 -7.98 -3.59
N ASN A 228 6.33 -8.96 -4.48
CA ASN A 228 7.31 -9.07 -5.56
C ASN A 228 7.00 -8.07 -6.67
N ASN A 229 7.65 -6.92 -6.63
CA ASN A 229 7.66 -5.99 -7.75
C ASN A 229 8.93 -6.20 -8.61
N LEU A 230 9.02 -7.33 -9.28
CA LEU A 230 10.10 -7.60 -10.23
C LEU A 230 9.88 -6.78 -11.49
N SER A 231 10.82 -5.89 -11.80
CA SER A 231 10.84 -5.20 -13.10
C SER A 231 10.99 -6.22 -14.24
N LEU A 232 10.49 -5.87 -15.42
CA LEU A 232 10.68 -6.69 -16.62
C LEU A 232 12.17 -6.95 -16.90
N THR A 233 13.03 -5.98 -16.61
CA THR A 233 14.48 -6.13 -16.72
C THR A 233 15.01 -7.21 -15.77
N HIS A 234 14.58 -7.24 -14.51
CA HIS A 234 14.98 -8.31 -13.59
C HIS A 234 14.49 -9.68 -14.06
N LEU A 235 13.24 -9.79 -14.53
CA LEU A 235 12.70 -11.03 -15.08
C LEU A 235 13.50 -11.52 -16.29
N GLN A 236 13.90 -10.62 -17.19
CA GLN A 236 14.74 -10.94 -18.34
C GLN A 236 16.10 -11.48 -17.93
N GLU A 237 16.74 -10.87 -16.93
CA GLU A 237 18.05 -11.30 -16.46
C GLU A 237 17.98 -12.64 -15.72
N ILE A 238 16.93 -12.88 -14.92
CA ILE A 238 16.68 -14.18 -14.28
C ILE A 238 16.42 -15.26 -15.35
N ALA A 239 15.56 -14.99 -16.33
CA ALA A 239 15.26 -15.93 -17.41
C ALA A 239 16.51 -16.29 -18.21
N SER A 240 17.32 -15.28 -18.56
CA SER A 240 18.60 -15.47 -19.25
C SER A 240 19.56 -16.33 -18.43
N ALA A 241 19.74 -16.01 -17.14
CA ALA A 241 20.62 -16.77 -16.24
C ALA A 241 20.19 -18.23 -16.07
N LEU A 242 18.88 -18.50 -16.10
CA LEU A 242 18.30 -19.85 -16.01
C LEU A 242 18.16 -20.56 -17.37
N SER A 243 18.54 -19.90 -18.47
CA SER A 243 18.38 -20.39 -19.85
C SER A 243 16.94 -20.84 -20.16
N VAL A 244 15.97 -19.98 -19.81
CA VAL A 244 14.53 -20.14 -20.05
C VAL A 244 13.94 -18.86 -20.66
N SER A 245 12.69 -18.91 -21.08
CA SER A 245 11.95 -17.71 -21.48
C SER A 245 11.27 -17.05 -20.27
N ILE A 246 10.89 -15.77 -20.39
CA ILE A 246 10.12 -15.09 -19.33
C ILE A 246 8.79 -15.81 -19.06
N LYS A 247 8.16 -16.37 -20.10
CA LYS A 247 6.92 -17.16 -19.97
C LYS A 247 7.09 -18.35 -19.03
N ASP A 248 8.30 -18.90 -18.92
CA ASP A 248 8.54 -20.02 -18.01
C ASP A 248 8.59 -19.58 -16.54
N LEU A 249 8.69 -18.27 -16.26
CA LEU A 249 8.73 -17.69 -14.91
C LEU A 249 7.35 -17.22 -14.38
N VAL A 250 6.36 -17.02 -15.26
CA VAL A 250 5.05 -16.40 -14.93
C VAL A 250 3.85 -17.28 -15.26
#